data_AF-A0A519RHG7-F1
#
_entry.id   AF-A0A519RHG7-F1
#
_cell.length_a   1.000
_cell.length_b   1.000
_cell.length_c   1.000
_cell.angle_alpha   90.00
_cell.angle_beta   90.00
_cell.angle_gamma   90.00
#
_symmetry.space_group_name_H-M   'P 1'
#
loop_
_entity.id
_entity.type
_entity.pdbx_description
1 polymer ?
#
loop_
_entity_poly.entity_id
_entity_poly.type
_entity_poly.pdbx_seq_one_letter_code
_entity_poly.pdbx_strand_id
1 'polypeptide(L)'
;LKKEYVKIWDSFSADSILINNYLQLQNALPHFNEIWKEVGNIFRILSVLELNSDSEDILDYTTGNEIKVIAIGGNQLSRGLTLEGLMTSYYLRVNQSMAYDTLLQMARWFGYRKGYEDLTRIHTTELIWDYFEHLALVEQELRSQIYRYEDEGLTPLEMAIAIMAHRTLRVTAPNKMGAGRTKQSSYSRSLNQTIWFPLDQPDVLKYNYSLGEEFIRTINNDNTFSHINGIHLAQNISGEDILMNFLNKYQFVNNESLNNPGLDDENLLAYIHRRLYDQIPELTSWSVAVVGNINSKYTNDPTNYGGLEINRIGRSRKQTVTGYNIGVLTEPSHLIIDMPDSVNSPYDGRSPQSPLLLLYVISKESQASIFRPAPLLNQRIDLFRDITTEHVDVLGFAIVLPQSQQEPNNYIGQ
;
A
#
# COMPACT_ATOMS: atom_id res chain seq x y z
N LEU A 1 29.52 10.26 -36.79
CA LEU A 1 28.67 9.16 -37.30
C LEU A 1 29.28 7.76 -37.18
N LYS A 2 30.09 7.24 -38.13
CA LYS A 2 30.53 5.82 -38.09
C LYS A 2 31.20 5.41 -36.77
N LYS A 3 32.11 6.25 -36.25
CA LYS A 3 32.79 6.00 -34.96
C LYS A 3 31.84 6.01 -33.75
N GLU A 4 30.78 6.80 -33.77
CA GLU A 4 29.76 6.81 -32.70
C GLU A 4 28.84 5.60 -32.83
N TYR A 5 28.48 5.23 -34.06
CA TYR A 5 27.69 4.05 -34.35
C TYR A 5 28.41 2.77 -33.93
N VAL A 6 29.75 2.70 -34.07
CA VAL A 6 30.56 1.60 -33.49
C VAL A 6 30.32 1.49 -31.99
N LYS A 7 30.36 2.58 -31.23
CA LYS A 7 30.14 2.53 -29.78
C LYS A 7 28.74 2.04 -29.41
N ILE A 8 27.72 2.50 -30.15
CA ILE A 8 26.33 2.05 -29.96
C ILE A 8 26.22 0.55 -30.28
N TRP A 9 26.83 0.11 -31.38
CA TRP A 9 26.86 -1.30 -31.76
C TRP A 9 27.59 -2.18 -30.75
N ASP A 10 28.73 -1.73 -30.23
CA ASP A 10 29.50 -2.47 -29.23
C ASP A 10 28.68 -2.66 -27.95
N SER A 11 28.00 -1.61 -27.48
CA SER A 11 27.07 -1.71 -26.34
C SER A 11 25.91 -2.65 -26.65
N PHE A 12 25.27 -2.47 -27.81
CA PHE A 12 24.11 -3.28 -28.21
C PHE A 12 24.47 -4.76 -28.30
N SER A 13 25.58 -5.09 -28.97
CA SER A 13 26.02 -6.46 -29.18
C SER A 13 26.45 -7.13 -27.88
N ALA A 14 27.11 -6.40 -26.96
CA ALA A 14 27.40 -6.91 -25.62
C ALA A 14 26.11 -7.29 -24.88
N ASP A 15 25.11 -6.42 -24.86
CA ASP A 15 23.82 -6.68 -24.21
C ASP A 15 23.10 -7.88 -24.86
N SER A 16 23.07 -7.94 -26.19
CA SER A 16 22.46 -9.06 -26.93
C SER A 16 23.14 -10.40 -26.65
N ILE A 17 24.47 -10.43 -26.54
CA ILE A 17 25.21 -11.65 -26.17
C ILE A 17 24.79 -12.12 -24.77
N LEU A 18 24.68 -11.19 -23.80
CA LEU A 18 24.24 -11.52 -22.44
C LEU A 18 22.83 -12.10 -22.43
N ILE A 19 21.89 -11.50 -23.19
CA ILE A 19 20.51 -11.98 -23.32
C ILE A 19 20.49 -13.38 -23.96
N ASN A 20 21.22 -13.57 -25.06
CA ASN A 20 21.30 -14.85 -25.75
C ASN A 20 21.83 -15.95 -24.82
N ASN A 21 22.87 -15.68 -24.04
CA ASN A 21 23.40 -16.63 -23.08
C ASN A 21 22.41 -16.92 -21.94
N TYR A 22 21.79 -15.89 -21.37
CA TYR A 22 20.85 -16.04 -20.26
C TYR A 22 19.61 -16.86 -20.65
N LEU A 23 19.07 -16.59 -21.84
CA LEU A 23 17.87 -17.28 -22.37
C LEU A 23 18.21 -18.55 -23.17
N GLN A 24 19.49 -18.92 -23.29
CA GLN A 24 19.97 -20.07 -24.07
C GLN A 24 19.53 -20.04 -25.54
N LEU A 25 19.54 -18.86 -26.15
CA LEU A 25 19.18 -18.64 -27.54
C LEU A 25 20.38 -18.92 -28.46
N GLN A 26 20.10 -19.37 -29.68
CA GLN A 26 21.11 -19.64 -30.71
C GLN A 26 21.17 -18.53 -31.76
N ASN A 27 20.79 -17.30 -31.39
CA ASN A 27 20.73 -16.18 -32.33
C ASN A 27 22.15 -15.72 -32.69
N ALA A 28 22.42 -15.62 -33.99
CA ALA A 28 23.70 -15.14 -34.50
C ALA A 28 23.69 -13.61 -34.62
N LEU A 29 24.71 -12.96 -34.07
CA LEU A 29 24.90 -11.52 -34.26
C LEU A 29 25.71 -11.25 -35.54
N PRO A 30 25.21 -10.40 -36.45
CA PRO A 30 25.90 -10.05 -37.68
C PRO A 30 27.16 -9.22 -37.41
N HIS A 31 28.10 -9.19 -38.35
CA HIS A 31 29.29 -8.36 -38.18
C HIS A 31 28.95 -6.88 -38.37
N PHE A 32 29.62 -6.01 -37.60
CA PHE A 32 29.42 -4.55 -37.68
C PHE A 32 29.46 -4.00 -39.12
N ASN A 33 30.37 -4.50 -39.94
CA ASN A 33 30.52 -4.04 -41.32
C ASN A 33 29.33 -4.39 -42.22
N GLU A 34 28.60 -5.46 -41.92
CA GLU A 34 27.38 -5.86 -42.63
C GLU A 34 26.24 -4.90 -42.25
N ILE A 35 26.05 -4.68 -40.94
CA ILE A 35 25.08 -3.70 -40.42
C ILE A 35 25.34 -2.31 -40.99
N TRP A 36 26.60 -1.85 -40.97
CA TRP A 36 26.95 -0.52 -41.46
C TRP A 36 26.61 -0.29 -42.94
N LYS A 37 26.66 -1.33 -43.78
CA LYS A 37 26.25 -1.23 -45.19
C LYS A 37 24.74 -1.04 -45.32
N GLU A 38 23.96 -1.70 -44.47
CA GLU A 38 22.50 -1.64 -44.50
C GLU A 38 21.90 -0.38 -43.88
N VAL A 39 22.61 0.30 -42.98
CA VAL A 39 22.16 1.56 -42.36
C VAL A 39 21.69 2.57 -43.41
N GLY A 40 22.42 2.70 -44.52
CA GLY A 40 22.05 3.62 -45.61
C GLY A 40 20.76 3.24 -46.32
N ASN A 41 20.46 1.94 -46.45
CA ASN A 41 19.22 1.45 -47.04
C ASN A 41 18.05 1.71 -46.10
N ILE A 42 18.22 1.47 -44.80
CA ILE A 42 17.19 1.74 -43.78
C ILE A 42 16.81 3.22 -43.77
N PHE A 43 17.78 4.14 -43.75
CA PHE A 43 17.48 5.59 -43.73
C PHE A 43 16.71 6.08 -44.97
N ARG A 44 16.75 5.34 -46.09
CA ARG A 44 15.98 5.69 -47.30
C ARG A 44 14.50 5.31 -47.21
N ILE A 45 14.17 4.28 -46.44
CA ILE A 45 12.81 3.75 -46.30
C ILE A 45 12.19 4.08 -44.92
N LEU A 46 13.01 4.52 -43.96
CA LEU A 46 12.58 4.88 -42.61
C LEU A 46 11.67 6.12 -42.66
N SER A 47 10.47 5.96 -42.16
CA SER A 47 9.50 7.04 -42.00
C SER A 47 9.29 7.36 -40.52
N VAL A 48 9.04 8.63 -40.21
CA VAL A 48 8.62 9.04 -38.86
C VAL A 48 7.15 9.42 -38.96
N LEU A 49 6.30 8.76 -38.18
CA LEU A 49 4.85 8.98 -38.20
C LEU A 49 4.38 9.49 -36.83
N GLU A 50 3.54 10.53 -36.85
CA GLU A 50 2.86 11.02 -35.65
C GLU A 50 1.46 10.40 -35.57
N LEU A 51 1.23 9.51 -34.61
CA LEU A 51 -0.02 8.77 -34.47
C LEU A 51 -0.86 9.33 -33.30
N ASN A 52 -1.68 10.34 -33.61
CA ASN A 52 -2.53 11.07 -32.68
C ASN A 52 -3.95 11.26 -33.26
N SER A 53 -4.90 11.64 -32.40
CA SER A 53 -6.33 11.66 -32.76
C SER A 53 -6.70 12.58 -33.91
N ASP A 54 -5.91 13.63 -34.12
CA ASP A 54 -6.11 14.63 -35.16
C ASP A 54 -5.00 14.58 -36.24
N SER A 55 -4.19 13.52 -36.32
CA SER A 55 -3.12 13.42 -37.34
C SER A 55 -3.59 12.72 -38.62
N GLU A 56 -3.02 13.14 -39.76
CA GLU A 56 -3.28 12.53 -41.07
C GLU A 56 -2.46 11.25 -41.31
N ASP A 57 -1.43 11.00 -40.49
CA ASP A 57 -0.55 9.85 -40.63
C ASP A 57 -1.28 8.55 -40.25
N ILE A 58 -1.32 7.61 -41.21
CA ILE A 58 -1.93 6.29 -41.02
C ILE A 58 -0.88 5.21 -41.25
N LEU A 59 -0.83 4.24 -40.33
CA LEU A 59 0.00 3.05 -40.46
C LEU A 59 -0.78 1.93 -41.14
N ASP A 60 -0.43 1.59 -42.38
CA ASP A 60 -1.12 0.58 -43.19
C ASP A 60 -0.18 -0.52 -43.71
N TYR A 61 -0.22 -1.67 -43.04
CA TYR A 61 0.55 -2.87 -43.40
C TYR A 61 -0.02 -3.62 -44.61
N THR A 62 -1.21 -3.28 -45.10
CA THR A 62 -1.86 -4.00 -46.21
C THR A 62 -1.30 -3.64 -47.59
N THR A 63 -0.53 -2.55 -47.66
CA THR A 63 0.06 -2.04 -48.92
C THR A 63 1.12 -2.97 -49.51
N GLY A 64 1.63 -3.95 -48.75
CA GLY A 64 2.66 -4.90 -49.20
C GLY A 64 4.07 -4.33 -49.30
N ASN A 65 4.25 -3.04 -49.00
CA ASN A 65 5.56 -2.40 -48.95
C ASN A 65 6.26 -2.74 -47.63
N GLU A 66 7.59 -2.84 -47.66
CA GLU A 66 8.39 -2.95 -46.44
C GLU A 66 8.36 -1.62 -45.68
N ILE A 67 7.65 -1.60 -44.55
CA ILE A 67 7.51 -0.40 -43.71
C ILE A 67 8.53 -0.46 -42.58
N LYS A 68 9.44 0.54 -42.55
CA LYS A 68 10.29 0.83 -41.39
C LYS A 68 9.85 2.16 -40.80
N VAL A 69 9.42 2.16 -39.54
CA VAL A 69 8.78 3.34 -38.95
C VAL A 69 9.30 3.64 -37.54
N ILE A 70 9.52 4.93 -37.28
CA ILE A 70 9.53 5.48 -35.92
C ILE A 70 8.16 6.09 -35.68
N ALA A 71 7.33 5.38 -34.91
CA ALA A 71 6.01 5.86 -34.53
C ALA A 71 6.10 6.68 -33.23
N ILE A 72 5.60 7.91 -33.26
CA ILE A 72 5.55 8.81 -32.11
C ILE A 72 4.08 9.13 -31.83
N GLY A 73 3.61 8.92 -30.61
CA GLY A 73 2.20 9.16 -30.31
C GLY A 73 1.88 9.15 -28.82
N GLY A 74 0.68 9.65 -28.50
CA GLY A 74 0.14 9.68 -27.14
C GLY A 74 -0.72 8.45 -26.80
N ASN A 75 -1.93 8.70 -26.31
CA ASN A 75 -2.85 7.64 -25.87
C ASN A 75 -3.39 6.76 -27.00
N GLN A 76 -3.32 7.19 -28.27
CA GLN A 76 -3.73 6.37 -29.41
C GLN A 76 -2.72 5.28 -29.72
N LEU A 77 -1.43 5.58 -29.65
CA LEU A 77 -0.37 4.59 -29.85
C LEU A 77 -0.44 3.47 -28.80
N SER A 78 -0.95 3.77 -27.60
CA SER A 78 -1.05 2.81 -26.51
C SER A 78 -2.26 1.86 -26.61
N ARG A 79 -3.22 2.05 -27.53
CA ARG A 79 -4.46 1.25 -27.60
C ARG A 79 -4.91 0.93 -29.02
N GLY A 80 -5.23 -0.35 -29.30
CA GLY A 80 -5.94 -0.75 -30.52
C GLY A 80 -5.14 -0.79 -31.83
N LEU A 81 -3.88 -0.32 -31.85
CA LEU A 81 -2.99 -0.41 -33.00
C LEU A 81 -1.98 -1.56 -32.85
N THR A 82 -1.80 -2.38 -33.87
CA THR A 82 -0.74 -3.41 -33.93
C THR A 82 0.51 -2.79 -34.52
N LEU A 83 1.65 -2.92 -33.83
CA LEU A 83 2.97 -2.54 -34.35
C LEU A 83 3.75 -3.80 -34.68
N GLU A 84 3.68 -4.21 -35.95
CA GLU A 84 4.43 -5.37 -36.45
C GLU A 84 5.93 -5.09 -36.40
N GLY A 85 6.70 -6.05 -35.85
CA GLY A 85 8.15 -5.89 -35.73
C GLY A 85 8.61 -4.81 -34.75
N LEU A 86 7.80 -4.43 -33.75
CA LEU A 86 8.24 -3.51 -32.70
C LEU A 86 9.43 -4.08 -31.91
N MET A 87 10.60 -3.46 -32.06
CA MET A 87 11.86 -3.84 -31.42
C MET A 87 12.27 -2.89 -30.30
N THR A 88 12.13 -1.58 -30.51
CA THR A 88 12.59 -0.56 -29.55
C THR A 88 11.43 0.28 -29.08
N SER A 89 11.27 0.39 -27.77
CA SER A 89 10.22 1.17 -27.13
C SER A 89 10.82 2.27 -26.26
N TYR A 90 10.41 3.52 -26.49
CA TYR A 90 10.71 4.66 -25.62
C TYR A 90 9.46 5.05 -24.85
N TYR A 91 9.51 4.98 -23.53
CA TYR A 91 8.36 5.22 -22.70
C TYR A 91 8.73 6.03 -21.45
N LEU A 92 8.43 7.32 -21.47
CA LEU A 92 8.92 8.26 -20.45
C LEU A 92 7.79 8.96 -19.67
N ARG A 93 6.53 8.71 -20.04
CA ARG A 93 5.39 9.43 -19.46
C ARG A 93 4.83 8.69 -18.25
N VAL A 94 4.80 9.37 -17.12
CA VAL A 94 4.10 8.92 -15.92
C VAL A 94 2.80 9.70 -15.80
N ASN A 95 1.66 9.01 -15.79
CA ASN A 95 0.38 9.63 -15.42
C ASN A 95 0.14 9.43 -13.91
N GLN A 96 -0.41 10.43 -13.23
CA GLN A 96 -0.67 10.44 -11.78
C GLN A 96 -1.65 9.34 -11.29
N SER A 97 -2.23 8.55 -12.19
CA SER A 97 -3.18 7.47 -11.88
C SER A 97 -2.96 6.28 -12.82
N MET A 98 -1.73 5.77 -12.90
CA MET A 98 -1.47 4.54 -13.66
C MET A 98 -2.17 3.33 -13.03
N ALA A 99 -2.76 2.51 -13.89
CA ALA A 99 -3.42 1.26 -13.52
C ALA A 99 -2.74 0.09 -14.23
N TYR A 100 -2.83 -1.12 -13.68
CA TYR A 100 -2.25 -2.33 -14.28
C TYR A 100 -2.76 -2.57 -15.69
N ASP A 101 -4.07 -2.43 -15.93
CA ASP A 101 -4.66 -2.54 -17.28
C ASP A 101 -3.96 -1.60 -18.27
N THR A 102 -3.68 -0.37 -17.84
CA THR A 102 -2.96 0.60 -18.67
C THR A 102 -1.51 0.19 -18.87
N LEU A 103 -0.80 -0.29 -17.85
CA LEU A 103 0.59 -0.76 -17.99
C LEU A 103 0.69 -1.98 -18.93
N LEU A 104 -0.19 -2.98 -18.78
CA LEU A 104 -0.26 -4.14 -19.66
C LEU A 104 -0.57 -3.74 -21.10
N GLN A 105 -1.53 -2.83 -21.30
CA GLN A 105 -1.82 -2.30 -22.65
C GLN A 105 -0.63 -1.55 -23.25
N MET A 106 0.22 -0.95 -22.43
CA MET A 106 1.37 -0.16 -22.88
C MET A 106 2.59 -1.00 -23.16
N ALA A 107 2.76 -2.12 -22.46
CA ALA A 107 3.84 -3.03 -22.69
C ALA A 107 3.59 -3.94 -23.89
N ARG A 108 3.49 -3.34 -25.08
CA ARG A 108 3.38 -4.04 -26.38
C ARG A 108 4.63 -4.82 -26.75
N TRP A 109 5.71 -4.62 -26.01
CA TRP A 109 6.90 -5.49 -26.07
C TRP A 109 6.67 -6.84 -25.39
N PHE A 110 5.64 -7.01 -24.55
CA PHE A 110 5.17 -8.32 -24.14
C PHE A 110 4.41 -8.98 -25.29
N GLY A 111 4.84 -10.17 -25.70
CA GLY A 111 4.20 -10.92 -26.79
C GLY A 111 5.14 -11.92 -27.47
N TYR A 112 4.67 -12.53 -28.56
CA TYR A 112 5.41 -13.54 -29.32
C TYR A 112 6.61 -12.91 -30.05
N ARG A 113 7.78 -12.99 -29.41
CA ARG A 113 9.08 -12.53 -29.93
C ARG A 113 10.10 -13.65 -30.05
N LYS A 114 9.62 -14.89 -30.16
CA LYS A 114 10.46 -16.08 -30.22
C LYS A 114 11.50 -15.95 -31.33
N GLY A 115 12.79 -15.95 -30.96
CA GLY A 115 13.92 -15.80 -31.88
C GLY A 115 14.38 -14.35 -32.14
N TYR A 116 13.79 -13.35 -31.49
CA TYR A 116 14.15 -11.93 -31.61
C TYR A 116 14.30 -11.22 -30.24
N GLU A 117 14.42 -11.99 -29.17
CA GLU A 117 14.47 -11.51 -27.79
C GLU A 117 15.70 -10.62 -27.55
N ASP A 118 16.84 -10.99 -28.14
CA ASP A 118 18.11 -10.29 -28.02
C ASP A 118 18.13 -8.93 -28.73
N LEU A 119 17.15 -8.65 -29.57
CA LEU A 119 17.04 -7.40 -30.31
C LEU A 119 16.09 -6.38 -29.65
N THR A 120 15.27 -6.82 -28.67
CA THR A 120 14.27 -5.96 -28.04
C THR A 120 14.93 -4.97 -27.08
N ARG A 121 14.50 -3.70 -27.08
CA ARG A 121 15.03 -2.64 -26.20
C ARG A 121 13.90 -1.78 -25.62
N ILE A 122 14.02 -1.49 -24.32
CA ILE A 122 13.06 -0.65 -23.60
C ILE A 122 13.85 0.48 -22.95
N HIS A 123 13.47 1.72 -23.26
CA HIS A 123 14.01 2.92 -22.67
C HIS A 123 12.92 3.58 -21.86
N THR A 124 13.07 3.56 -20.54
CA THR A 124 12.06 4.03 -19.60
C THR A 124 12.70 4.70 -18.39
N THR A 125 11.89 5.33 -17.53
CA THR A 125 12.35 5.83 -16.24
C THR A 125 12.36 4.71 -15.20
N GLU A 126 13.19 4.85 -14.16
CA GLU A 126 13.30 3.90 -13.04
C GLU A 126 11.94 3.63 -12.39
N LEU A 127 11.15 4.68 -12.13
CA LEU A 127 9.81 4.53 -11.57
C LEU A 127 8.88 3.63 -12.41
N ILE A 128 8.92 3.78 -13.74
CA ILE A 128 8.09 2.96 -14.63
C ILE A 128 8.65 1.54 -14.72
N TRP A 129 9.97 1.38 -14.64
CA TRP A 129 10.61 0.07 -14.58
C TRP A 129 10.16 -0.72 -13.35
N ASP A 130 10.16 -0.10 -12.17
CA ASP A 130 9.69 -0.70 -10.91
C ASP A 130 8.23 -1.16 -11.02
N TYR A 131 7.40 -0.37 -11.72
CA TYR A 131 6.01 -0.73 -11.99
C TYR A 131 5.87 -1.97 -12.87
N PHE A 132 6.74 -2.13 -13.89
CA PHE A 132 6.76 -3.32 -14.73
C PHE A 132 7.32 -4.54 -14.01
N GLU A 133 8.33 -4.38 -13.16
CA GLU A 133 8.83 -5.46 -12.30
C GLU A 133 7.71 -5.98 -11.37
N HIS A 134 6.99 -5.06 -10.71
CA HIS A 134 5.85 -5.45 -9.88
C HIS A 134 4.76 -6.15 -10.69
N LEU A 135 4.45 -5.64 -11.88
CA LEU A 135 3.45 -6.25 -12.77
C LEU A 135 3.85 -7.67 -13.22
N ALA A 136 5.15 -7.92 -13.47
CA ALA A 136 5.63 -9.25 -13.79
C ALA A 136 5.42 -10.24 -12.63
N LEU A 137 5.63 -9.80 -11.38
CA LEU A 137 5.34 -10.61 -10.19
C LEU A 137 3.84 -10.92 -10.05
N VAL A 138 2.99 -9.91 -10.26
CA VAL A 138 1.52 -10.08 -10.24
C VAL A 138 1.08 -11.10 -11.32
N GLU A 139 1.68 -11.04 -12.51
CA GLU A 139 1.36 -11.94 -13.63
C GLU A 139 1.83 -13.37 -13.37
N GLN A 140 3.02 -13.56 -12.79
CA GLN A 140 3.51 -14.87 -12.39
C GLN A 140 2.62 -15.52 -11.32
N GLU A 141 2.21 -14.75 -10.31
CA GLU A 141 1.29 -15.22 -9.27
C GLU A 141 -0.08 -15.60 -9.86
N LEU A 142 -0.61 -14.78 -10.76
CA LEU A 142 -1.83 -15.08 -11.50
C LEU A 142 -1.72 -16.41 -12.27
N ARG A 143 -0.60 -16.64 -12.98
CA ARG A 143 -0.36 -17.92 -13.68
C ARG A 143 -0.27 -19.10 -12.73
N SER A 144 0.43 -18.94 -11.60
CA SER A 144 0.54 -19.98 -10.56
C SER A 144 -0.84 -20.39 -10.04
N GLN A 145 -1.71 -19.42 -9.76
CA GLN A 145 -3.09 -19.69 -9.37
C GLN A 145 -3.83 -20.45 -10.47
N ILE A 146 -3.72 -20.04 -11.74
CA ILE A 146 -4.34 -20.74 -12.89
C ILE A 146 -3.91 -22.21 -12.96
N TYR A 147 -2.62 -22.51 -12.82
CA TYR A 147 -2.12 -23.89 -12.85
C TYR A 147 -2.66 -24.74 -11.70
N ARG A 148 -2.75 -24.17 -10.49
CA ARG A 148 -3.38 -24.87 -9.36
C ARG A 148 -4.84 -25.25 -9.65
N TYR A 149 -5.57 -24.40 -10.37
CA TYR A 149 -6.97 -24.69 -10.71
C TYR A 149 -7.12 -25.77 -11.78
N GLU A 150 -6.18 -25.83 -12.71
CA GLU A 150 -6.11 -26.94 -13.68
C GLU A 150 -5.89 -28.27 -12.95
N ASP A 151 -4.99 -28.31 -11.96
CA ASP A 151 -4.74 -29.49 -11.13
C ASP A 151 -5.95 -29.87 -10.26
N GLU A 152 -6.70 -28.90 -9.75
CA GLU A 152 -7.88 -29.10 -8.91
C GLU A 152 -9.19 -29.32 -9.70
N GLY A 153 -9.17 -29.15 -11.03
CA GLY A 153 -10.32 -29.35 -11.92
C GLY A 153 -11.44 -28.31 -11.77
N LEU A 154 -11.15 -27.13 -11.20
CA LEU A 154 -12.12 -26.08 -10.94
C LEU A 154 -12.35 -25.18 -12.17
N THR A 155 -13.58 -24.73 -12.38
CA THR A 155 -13.93 -23.80 -13.47
C THR A 155 -13.71 -22.34 -13.05
N PRO A 156 -13.49 -21.41 -14.01
CA PRO A 156 -13.36 -19.99 -13.71
C PRO A 156 -14.58 -19.34 -13.02
N LEU A 157 -15.75 -19.96 -13.08
CA LEU A 157 -16.97 -19.51 -12.38
C LEU A 157 -16.98 -19.89 -10.90
N GLU A 158 -16.24 -20.94 -10.55
CA GLU A 158 -16.20 -21.49 -9.19
C GLU A 158 -15.16 -20.79 -8.32
N MET A 159 -14.42 -19.81 -8.86
CA MET A 159 -13.37 -19.14 -8.12
C MET A 159 -13.16 -17.67 -8.54
N ALA A 160 -12.97 -16.84 -7.53
CA ALA A 160 -12.60 -15.44 -7.67
C ALA A 160 -11.08 -15.25 -7.61
N ILE A 161 -10.48 -14.87 -8.75
CA ILE A 161 -9.03 -14.63 -8.83
C ILE A 161 -8.68 -13.36 -8.05
N ALA A 162 -7.78 -13.49 -7.08
CA ALA A 162 -7.23 -12.35 -6.34
C ALA A 162 -5.93 -11.85 -6.98
N ILE A 163 -5.96 -10.61 -7.47
CA ILE A 163 -4.84 -9.88 -8.07
C ILE A 163 -4.09 -9.13 -6.99
N MET A 164 -2.79 -9.38 -6.82
CA MET A 164 -1.96 -8.66 -5.87
C MET A 164 -1.97 -7.13 -6.15
N ALA A 165 -2.30 -6.35 -5.13
CA ALA A 165 -2.49 -4.91 -5.21
C ALA A 165 -1.21 -4.17 -4.82
N HIS A 166 -0.83 -3.19 -5.63
CA HIS A 166 0.29 -2.30 -5.33
C HIS A 166 -0.16 -1.06 -4.55
N ARG A 167 0.72 -0.48 -3.72
CA ARG A 167 0.39 0.70 -2.88
C ARG A 167 0.02 1.95 -3.70
N THR A 168 0.61 2.11 -4.90
CA THR A 168 0.42 3.30 -5.75
C THR A 168 -0.23 2.99 -7.10
N LEU A 169 -0.19 1.73 -7.55
CA LEU A 169 -0.80 1.33 -8.82
C LEU A 169 -2.14 0.67 -8.56
N ARG A 170 -3.15 1.14 -9.28
CA ARG A 170 -4.49 0.56 -9.20
C ARG A 170 -4.58 -0.63 -10.13
N VAL A 171 -5.33 -1.67 -9.77
CA VAL A 171 -5.54 -2.82 -10.69
C VAL A 171 -6.25 -2.36 -11.97
N THR A 172 -7.32 -1.58 -11.84
CA THR A 172 -8.02 -0.97 -12.97
C THR A 172 -8.66 0.37 -12.58
N ALA A 173 -9.22 1.07 -13.56
CA ALA A 173 -9.98 2.30 -13.32
C ALA A 173 -11.23 2.03 -12.45
N PRO A 174 -11.66 2.96 -11.57
CA PRO A 174 -12.72 2.68 -10.58
C PRO A 174 -14.04 2.28 -11.24
N ASN A 175 -14.37 2.95 -12.33
CA ASN A 175 -15.57 2.68 -13.13
C ASN A 175 -15.53 1.35 -13.90
N LYS A 176 -14.37 0.67 -13.95
CA LYS A 176 -14.18 -0.62 -14.62
C LYS A 176 -14.03 -1.80 -13.64
N MET A 177 -14.07 -1.56 -12.32
CA MET A 177 -13.91 -2.63 -11.32
C MET A 177 -15.11 -3.58 -11.24
N GLY A 178 -16.29 -3.16 -11.72
CA GLY A 178 -17.49 -4.01 -11.70
C GLY A 178 -17.82 -4.50 -10.29
N ALA A 179 -17.91 -5.82 -10.11
CA ALA A 179 -18.19 -6.47 -8.82
C ALA A 179 -16.94 -6.73 -7.95
N GLY A 180 -15.72 -6.37 -8.41
CA GLY A 180 -14.49 -6.60 -7.64
C GLY A 180 -14.48 -5.82 -6.33
N ARG A 181 -14.13 -6.50 -5.22
CA ARG A 181 -14.01 -5.88 -3.90
C ARG A 181 -12.54 -5.78 -3.51
N THR A 182 -12.11 -4.61 -3.06
CA THR A 182 -10.79 -4.50 -2.42
C THR A 182 -10.83 -5.30 -1.13
N LYS A 183 -10.08 -6.40 -1.09
CA LYS A 183 -9.93 -7.21 0.10
C LYS A 183 -8.54 -6.93 0.65
N GLN A 184 -8.40 -5.98 1.56
CA GLN A 184 -7.11 -5.72 2.21
C GLN A 184 -6.70 -6.98 2.97
N SER A 185 -5.90 -7.84 2.33
CA SER A 185 -5.52 -9.14 2.90
C SER A 185 -4.22 -9.07 3.70
N SER A 186 -3.45 -7.98 3.58
CA SER A 186 -2.28 -7.75 4.42
C SER A 186 -2.35 -6.41 5.17
N TYR A 187 -1.90 -6.44 6.42
CA TYR A 187 -1.65 -5.24 7.21
C TYR A 187 -0.14 -5.03 7.43
N SER A 188 0.70 -5.60 6.56
CA SER A 188 2.14 -5.41 6.58
C SER A 188 2.54 -3.95 6.37
N ARG A 189 3.45 -3.44 7.23
CA ARG A 189 3.88 -2.03 7.28
C ARG A 189 2.70 -1.04 7.30
N SER A 190 1.77 -1.24 8.23
CA SER A 190 0.57 -0.41 8.35
C SER A 190 0.48 0.29 9.70
N LEU A 191 -0.28 1.38 9.74
CA LEU A 191 -0.68 2.11 10.94
C LEU A 191 -2.21 2.08 11.02
N ASN A 192 -2.74 1.44 12.06
CA ASN A 192 -4.17 1.19 12.24
C ASN A 192 -4.62 1.90 13.51
N GLN A 193 -5.57 2.83 13.43
CA GLN A 193 -5.93 3.67 14.57
C GLN A 193 -7.44 3.92 14.67
N THR A 194 -7.95 4.00 15.90
CA THR A 194 -9.34 4.37 16.15
C THR A 194 -9.50 5.89 16.10
N ILE A 195 -10.03 6.40 15.00
CA ILE A 195 -10.29 7.85 14.83
C ILE A 195 -11.78 8.20 14.92
N TRP A 196 -12.65 7.19 14.94
CA TRP A 196 -14.09 7.31 15.08
C TRP A 196 -14.54 6.63 16.37
N PHE A 197 -15.45 7.27 17.09
CA PHE A 197 -15.95 6.80 18.39
C PHE A 197 -17.47 6.99 18.45
N PRO A 198 -18.20 6.03 19.05
CA PRO A 198 -19.64 6.15 19.26
C PRO A 198 -19.93 7.06 20.46
N LEU A 199 -19.72 8.37 20.28
CA LEU A 199 -19.78 9.36 21.37
C LEU A 199 -21.17 9.50 22.01
N ASP A 200 -22.22 9.07 21.30
CA ASP A 200 -23.59 8.98 21.75
C ASP A 200 -23.92 7.68 22.51
N GLN A 201 -22.96 6.75 22.65
CA GLN A 201 -23.14 5.45 23.32
C GLN A 201 -22.23 5.35 24.55
N PRO A 202 -22.59 5.99 25.68
CA PRO A 202 -21.74 6.04 26.87
C PRO A 202 -21.40 4.66 27.45
N ASP A 203 -22.29 3.67 27.32
CA ASP A 203 -22.05 2.32 27.83
C ASP A 203 -20.90 1.62 27.08
N VAL A 204 -20.83 1.79 25.76
CA VAL A 204 -19.74 1.26 24.91
C VAL A 204 -18.41 1.93 25.28
N LEU A 205 -18.43 3.25 25.46
CA LEU A 205 -17.24 4.01 25.83
C LEU A 205 -16.72 3.62 27.22
N LYS A 206 -17.60 3.49 28.21
CA LYS A 206 -17.25 3.03 29.57
C LYS A 206 -16.67 1.62 29.54
N TYR A 207 -17.30 0.72 28.78
CA TYR A 207 -16.83 -0.64 28.60
C TYR A 207 -15.40 -0.67 28.05
N ASN A 208 -15.14 0.04 26.94
CA ASN A 208 -13.81 0.10 26.34
C ASN A 208 -12.77 0.75 27.26
N TYR A 209 -13.15 1.79 28.00
CA TYR A 209 -12.27 2.42 29.00
C TYR A 209 -11.88 1.44 30.11
N SER A 210 -12.85 0.75 30.71
CA SER A 210 -12.58 -0.26 31.74
C SER A 210 -11.79 -1.45 31.21
N LEU A 211 -12.04 -1.88 29.97
CA LEU A 211 -11.28 -2.94 29.31
C LEU A 211 -9.80 -2.58 29.20
N GLY A 212 -9.47 -1.36 28.74
CA GLY A 212 -8.09 -0.93 28.67
C GLY A 212 -7.45 -0.76 30.05
N GLU A 213 -8.20 -0.29 31.04
CA GLU A 213 -7.70 -0.16 32.42
C GLU A 213 -7.33 -1.54 33.01
N GLU A 214 -8.20 -2.54 32.85
CA GLU A 214 -7.95 -3.91 33.29
C GLU A 214 -6.79 -4.56 32.53
N PHE A 215 -6.74 -4.36 31.21
CA PHE A 215 -5.66 -4.86 30.37
C PHE A 215 -4.28 -4.32 30.81
N ILE A 216 -4.18 -3.01 31.06
CA ILE A 216 -2.94 -2.38 31.55
C ILE A 216 -2.60 -2.87 32.96
N ARG A 217 -3.59 -3.05 33.84
CA ARG A 217 -3.38 -3.60 35.19
C ARG A 217 -2.74 -4.99 35.14
N THR A 218 -3.22 -5.86 34.25
CA THR A 218 -2.63 -7.19 34.04
C THR A 218 -1.19 -7.09 33.58
N ILE A 219 -0.89 -6.26 32.57
CA ILE A 219 0.49 -6.06 32.12
C ILE A 219 1.37 -5.54 33.25
N ASN A 220 0.90 -4.56 34.01
CA ASN A 220 1.68 -3.91 35.08
C ASN A 220 1.97 -4.85 36.28
N ASN A 221 1.15 -5.89 36.48
CA ASN A 221 1.43 -6.91 37.48
C ASN A 221 2.54 -7.87 37.05
N ASP A 222 2.60 -8.18 35.75
CA ASP A 222 3.52 -9.19 35.20
C ASP A 222 4.79 -8.57 34.60
N ASN A 223 4.76 -7.27 34.28
CA ASN A 223 5.81 -6.55 33.57
C ASN A 223 6.01 -5.14 34.15
N THR A 224 7.21 -4.60 33.98
CA THR A 224 7.53 -3.24 34.41
C THR A 224 7.33 -2.25 33.26
N PHE A 225 6.52 -1.21 33.48
CA PHE A 225 6.47 -0.06 32.60
C PHE A 225 7.64 0.90 32.87
N SER A 226 8.39 1.23 31.81
CA SER A 226 9.29 2.37 31.81
C SER A 226 8.51 3.66 31.55
N HIS A 227 8.94 4.79 32.11
CA HIS A 227 8.25 6.08 31.92
C HIS A 227 9.16 7.10 31.25
N ILE A 228 8.76 7.61 30.08
CA ILE A 228 9.51 8.58 29.28
C ILE A 228 8.55 9.63 28.75
N ASN A 229 8.75 10.91 29.14
CA ASN A 229 8.01 12.06 28.60
C ASN A 229 6.48 11.89 28.59
N GLY A 230 5.89 11.39 29.68
CA GLY A 230 4.44 11.19 29.77
C GLY A 230 3.93 9.90 29.11
N ILE A 231 4.81 9.07 28.55
CA ILE A 231 4.49 7.78 27.95
C ILE A 231 5.02 6.67 28.84
N HIS A 232 4.16 5.70 29.17
CA HIS A 232 4.56 4.47 29.84
C HIS A 232 4.75 3.37 28.80
N LEU A 233 5.90 2.70 28.75
CA LEU A 233 6.23 1.65 27.77
C LEU A 233 6.60 0.34 28.45
N ALA A 234 5.92 -0.74 28.08
CA ALA A 234 6.27 -2.12 28.38
C ALA A 234 6.58 -2.87 27.07
N GLN A 235 7.52 -3.81 27.13
CA GLN A 235 7.95 -4.60 25.98
C GLN A 235 7.83 -6.10 26.30
N ASN A 236 7.90 -6.93 25.25
CA ASN A 236 7.79 -8.38 25.34
C ASN A 236 6.43 -8.88 25.84
N ILE A 237 5.36 -8.19 25.44
CA ILE A 237 3.99 -8.59 25.76
C ILE A 237 3.52 -9.63 24.74
N SER A 238 2.94 -10.73 25.20
CA SER A 238 2.45 -11.79 24.31
C SER A 238 1.39 -11.25 23.34
N GLY A 239 1.58 -11.52 22.05
CA GLY A 239 0.61 -11.17 21.03
C GLY A 239 -0.72 -11.92 21.18
N GLU A 240 -0.70 -13.14 21.73
CA GLU A 240 -1.93 -13.87 22.06
C GLU A 240 -2.73 -13.17 23.17
N ASP A 241 -2.04 -12.68 24.21
CA ASP A 241 -2.69 -11.95 25.31
C ASP A 241 -3.30 -10.63 24.81
N ILE A 242 -2.60 -9.91 23.93
CA ILE A 242 -3.14 -8.70 23.31
C ILE A 242 -4.39 -9.01 22.48
N LEU A 243 -4.34 -10.06 21.65
CA LEU A 243 -5.45 -10.43 20.81
C LEU A 243 -6.67 -10.86 21.65
N MET A 244 -6.47 -11.77 22.60
CA MET A 244 -7.57 -12.39 23.36
C MET A 244 -8.10 -11.50 24.48
N ASN A 245 -7.23 -10.77 25.18
CA ASN A 245 -7.63 -10.02 26.37
C ASN A 245 -7.94 -8.55 26.08
N PHE A 246 -7.59 -8.04 24.89
CA PHE A 246 -7.87 -6.65 24.52
C PHE A 246 -8.56 -6.54 23.16
N LEU A 247 -7.90 -6.89 22.06
CA LEU A 247 -8.38 -6.56 20.71
C LEU A 247 -9.72 -7.25 20.34
N ASN A 248 -9.89 -8.53 20.66
CA ASN A 248 -11.14 -9.26 20.42
C ASN A 248 -12.31 -8.79 21.31
N LYS A 249 -12.01 -8.10 22.42
CA LYS A 249 -13.03 -7.61 23.36
C LYS A 249 -13.40 -6.15 23.07
N TYR A 250 -12.54 -5.38 22.42
CA TYR A 250 -12.78 -3.96 22.15
C TYR A 250 -14.03 -3.77 21.27
N GLN A 251 -14.95 -2.89 21.67
CA GLN A 251 -16.16 -2.60 20.93
C GLN A 251 -15.92 -1.46 19.93
N PHE A 252 -15.81 -1.81 18.65
CA PHE A 252 -15.62 -0.87 17.54
C PHE A 252 -16.90 -0.12 17.19
N VAL A 253 -16.76 1.03 16.52
CA VAL A 253 -17.90 1.77 15.97
C VAL A 253 -18.56 0.94 14.86
N ASN A 254 -19.89 0.85 14.85
CA ASN A 254 -20.60 0.04 13.86
C ASN A 254 -20.52 0.66 12.45
N ASN A 255 -19.90 -0.07 11.53
CA ASN A 255 -19.63 0.33 10.14
C ASN A 255 -20.87 0.38 9.24
N GLU A 256 -21.96 -0.30 9.60
CA GLU A 256 -23.21 -0.36 8.80
C GLU A 256 -23.99 0.97 8.81
N SER A 257 -23.77 1.81 9.82
CA SER A 257 -24.51 3.06 10.01
C SER A 257 -24.01 4.24 9.16
N LEU A 258 -22.80 4.16 8.57
CA LEU A 258 -22.08 5.35 8.08
C LEU A 258 -21.35 5.23 6.72
N ASN A 259 -21.63 4.22 5.88
CA ASN A 259 -20.83 3.96 4.66
C ASN A 259 -19.31 3.91 4.97
N ASN A 260 -18.96 3.08 5.95
CA ASN A 260 -17.61 2.62 6.31
C ASN A 260 -16.52 3.68 6.64
N PRO A 261 -16.64 4.52 7.69
CA PRO A 261 -15.56 5.41 8.10
C PRO A 261 -14.60 4.80 9.14
N GLY A 262 -15.01 3.76 9.85
CA GLY A 262 -14.32 3.17 11.00
C GLY A 262 -13.04 2.42 10.64
N LEU A 263 -12.39 1.86 11.67
CA LEU A 263 -11.31 0.91 11.45
C LEU A 263 -11.91 -0.39 10.88
N ASP A 264 -11.28 -0.99 9.86
CA ASP A 264 -11.62 -2.32 9.36
C ASP A 264 -11.11 -3.36 10.36
N ASP A 265 -11.86 -3.52 11.45
CA ASP A 265 -11.53 -4.36 12.60
C ASP A 265 -11.59 -5.84 12.26
N GLU A 266 -12.60 -6.31 11.53
CA GLU A 266 -12.72 -7.71 11.13
C GLU A 266 -11.48 -8.21 10.38
N ASN A 267 -11.04 -7.48 9.33
CA ASN A 267 -9.87 -7.89 8.55
C ASN A 267 -8.56 -7.68 9.33
N LEU A 268 -8.47 -6.67 10.18
CA LEU A 268 -7.30 -6.42 11.03
C LEU A 268 -7.10 -7.55 12.03
N LEU A 269 -8.15 -7.94 12.75
CA LEU A 269 -8.13 -9.02 13.72
C LEU A 269 -7.84 -10.37 13.04
N ALA A 270 -8.45 -10.62 11.87
CA ALA A 270 -8.17 -11.81 11.07
C ALA A 270 -6.70 -11.88 10.63
N TYR A 271 -6.10 -10.75 10.24
CA TYR A 271 -4.68 -10.67 9.92
C TYR A 271 -3.81 -10.99 11.14
N ILE A 272 -4.05 -10.32 12.28
CA ILE A 272 -3.26 -10.54 13.51
C ILE A 272 -3.35 -12.00 13.94
N HIS A 273 -4.56 -12.57 13.99
CA HIS A 273 -4.78 -13.98 14.32
C HIS A 273 -4.00 -14.91 13.39
N ARG A 274 -4.12 -14.72 12.08
CA ARG A 274 -3.46 -15.57 11.09
C ARG A 274 -1.93 -15.47 11.13
N ARG A 275 -1.38 -14.34 11.55
CA ARG A 275 0.08 -14.17 11.73
C ARG A 275 0.61 -14.78 13.02
N LEU A 276 -0.16 -14.72 14.10
CA LEU A 276 0.18 -15.39 15.36
C LEU A 276 0.19 -16.92 15.23
N TYR A 277 -0.78 -17.48 14.51
CA TYR A 277 -1.01 -18.93 14.43
C TYR A 277 -0.47 -19.59 13.15
N ASP A 278 0.43 -18.93 12.42
CA ASP A 278 1.03 -19.51 11.22
C ASP A 278 2.10 -20.59 11.54
N GLN A 279 2.51 -21.36 10.53
CA GLN A 279 3.64 -22.28 10.65
C GLN A 279 4.95 -21.57 11.04
N ILE A 280 5.12 -20.32 10.60
CA ILE A 280 6.19 -19.41 11.02
C ILE A 280 5.52 -18.19 11.67
N PRO A 281 5.30 -18.22 12.99
CA PRO A 281 4.59 -17.16 13.70
C PRO A 281 5.27 -15.79 13.57
N GLU A 282 4.45 -14.75 13.48
CA GLU A 282 4.83 -13.34 13.55
C GLU A 282 3.98 -12.62 14.60
N LEU A 283 4.32 -11.38 14.93
CA LEU A 283 3.58 -10.56 15.90
C LEU A 283 3.53 -11.17 17.31
N THR A 284 4.52 -11.97 17.71
CA THR A 284 4.45 -12.73 18.97
C THR A 284 4.84 -11.92 20.21
N SER A 285 5.64 -10.85 20.06
CA SER A 285 6.27 -10.12 21.17
C SER A 285 6.10 -8.60 20.99
N TRP A 286 4.96 -8.09 21.46
CA TRP A 286 4.53 -6.71 21.28
C TRP A 286 5.20 -5.76 22.29
N SER A 287 5.31 -4.51 21.87
CA SER A 287 5.48 -3.37 22.76
C SER A 287 4.12 -2.71 22.99
N VAL A 288 3.83 -2.32 24.23
CA VAL A 288 2.59 -1.65 24.62
C VAL A 288 2.94 -0.33 25.29
N ALA A 289 2.45 0.78 24.75
CA ALA A 289 2.65 2.10 25.33
C ALA A 289 1.32 2.77 25.71
N VAL A 290 1.25 3.37 26.89
CA VAL A 290 0.14 4.21 27.34
C VAL A 290 0.58 5.66 27.24
N VAL A 291 -0.05 6.40 26.33
CA VAL A 291 0.35 7.77 25.98
C VAL A 291 -0.45 8.79 26.79
N GLY A 292 0.26 9.58 27.58
CA GLY A 292 -0.26 10.74 28.30
C GLY A 292 0.47 12.03 27.96
N ASN A 293 -0.07 13.15 28.42
CA ASN A 293 0.62 14.43 28.36
C ASN A 293 1.75 14.50 29.40
N ILE A 294 2.81 15.25 29.12
CA ILE A 294 3.86 15.55 30.10
C ILE A 294 3.28 16.34 31.28
N ASN A 295 2.44 17.34 30.97
CA ASN A 295 1.82 18.20 31.96
C ASN A 295 0.33 17.89 32.11
N SER A 296 -0.15 17.95 33.35
CA SER A 296 -1.59 17.91 33.66
C SER A 296 -2.32 19.02 32.90
N LYS A 297 -3.43 18.66 32.25
CA LYS A 297 -4.24 19.59 31.46
C LYS A 297 -5.71 19.62 31.91
N TYR A 298 -6.19 18.51 32.46
CA TYR A 298 -7.59 18.32 32.82
C TYR A 298 -7.78 18.16 34.31
N THR A 299 -9.02 18.34 34.75
CA THR A 299 -9.37 18.20 36.17
C THR A 299 -9.18 16.74 36.60
N ASN A 300 -8.47 16.50 37.71
CA ASN A 300 -8.08 15.16 38.20
C ASN A 300 -7.00 14.44 37.37
N ASP A 301 -6.18 15.19 36.63
CA ASP A 301 -4.89 14.68 36.17
C ASP A 301 -3.80 14.87 37.26
N PRO A 302 -2.88 13.91 37.45
CA PRO A 302 -2.87 12.59 36.82
C PRO A 302 -4.00 11.71 37.35
N THR A 303 -4.51 10.83 36.49
CA THR A 303 -5.45 9.77 36.87
C THR A 303 -4.70 8.45 36.93
N ASN A 304 -5.08 7.60 37.89
CA ASN A 304 -4.63 6.21 37.91
C ASN A 304 -5.39 5.42 36.84
N TYR A 305 -4.65 4.76 35.94
CA TYR A 305 -5.19 3.91 34.90
C TYR A 305 -4.41 2.60 34.85
N GLY A 306 -5.00 1.53 35.40
CA GLY A 306 -4.35 0.22 35.48
C GLY A 306 -3.09 0.21 36.36
N GLY A 307 -3.02 1.09 37.37
CA GLY A 307 -1.84 1.25 38.22
C GLY A 307 -0.79 2.23 37.68
N LEU A 308 -1.03 2.84 36.52
CA LEU A 308 -0.17 3.88 35.95
C LEU A 308 -0.74 5.28 36.23
N GLU A 309 0.10 6.21 36.66
CA GLU A 309 -0.28 7.63 36.76
C GLU A 309 -0.12 8.29 35.39
N ILE A 310 -1.23 8.74 34.80
CA ILE A 310 -1.26 9.33 33.46
C ILE A 310 -1.97 10.69 33.44
N ASN A 311 -1.41 11.65 32.71
CA ASN A 311 -2.15 12.87 32.36
C ASN A 311 -2.91 12.60 31.05
N ARG A 312 -4.24 12.69 31.06
CA ARG A 312 -5.05 12.36 29.89
C ARG A 312 -4.77 13.30 28.72
N ILE A 313 -4.94 12.79 27.51
CA ILE A 313 -4.75 13.58 26.29
C ILE A 313 -6.02 14.30 25.87
N GLY A 314 -5.84 15.37 25.08
CA GLY A 314 -6.94 16.14 24.51
C GLY A 314 -7.14 15.86 23.03
N ARG A 315 -8.36 15.54 22.61
CA ARG A 315 -8.73 15.39 21.20
C ARG A 315 -10.11 15.98 20.91
N SER A 316 -10.14 17.10 20.19
CA SER A 316 -11.38 17.60 19.56
C SER A 316 -11.77 16.73 18.37
N ARG A 317 -12.99 16.87 17.85
CA ARG A 317 -13.42 16.18 16.62
C ARG A 317 -13.61 17.14 15.45
N LYS A 318 -13.40 16.68 14.23
CA LYS A 318 -13.46 17.43 12.98
C LYS A 318 -14.65 16.97 12.17
N GLN A 319 -15.44 17.90 11.63
CA GLN A 319 -16.51 17.58 10.69
C GLN A 319 -15.94 17.22 9.32
N THR A 320 -16.27 16.04 8.81
CA THR A 320 -15.95 15.56 7.47
C THR A 320 -17.24 15.32 6.68
N VAL A 321 -17.09 14.94 5.41
CA VAL A 321 -18.23 14.58 4.56
C VAL A 321 -18.94 13.30 5.02
N THR A 322 -18.25 12.44 5.79
CA THR A 322 -18.77 11.16 6.31
C THR A 322 -19.13 11.20 7.80
N GLY A 323 -19.01 12.34 8.47
CA GLY A 323 -19.34 12.51 9.89
C GLY A 323 -18.23 13.17 10.70
N TYR A 324 -18.18 12.93 12.01
CA TYR A 324 -17.17 13.52 12.89
C TYR A 324 -16.13 12.50 13.36
N ASN A 325 -14.85 12.82 13.19
CA ASN A 325 -13.74 12.00 13.70
C ASN A 325 -12.68 12.86 14.39
N ILE A 326 -11.81 12.27 15.21
CA ILE A 326 -10.80 13.02 15.94
C ILE A 326 -9.52 13.30 15.15
N GLY A 327 -9.43 12.80 13.91
CA GLY A 327 -8.21 12.83 13.10
C GLY A 327 -7.11 11.94 13.67
N VAL A 328 -5.86 12.19 13.25
CA VAL A 328 -4.71 11.38 13.66
C VAL A 328 -4.52 11.40 15.18
N LEU A 329 -4.42 10.21 15.78
CA LEU A 329 -4.15 10.05 17.21
C LEU A 329 -2.67 10.21 17.55
N THR A 330 -1.82 9.70 16.67
CA THR A 330 -0.40 9.49 16.91
C THR A 330 0.47 10.69 16.54
N GLU A 331 1.58 10.87 17.24
CA GLU A 331 2.68 11.76 16.83
C GLU A 331 3.86 10.91 16.33
N PRO A 332 4.74 11.43 15.44
CA PRO A 332 5.85 10.66 14.90
C PRO A 332 6.74 10.00 15.97
N SER A 333 6.99 10.70 17.08
CA SER A 333 7.76 10.20 18.22
C SER A 333 7.09 9.00 18.91
N HIS A 334 5.76 8.91 18.91
CA HIS A 334 5.05 7.77 19.52
C HIS A 334 5.26 6.49 18.72
N LEU A 335 5.39 6.59 17.39
CA LEU A 335 5.45 5.44 16.49
C LEU A 335 6.79 4.68 16.56
N ILE A 336 7.81 5.31 17.13
CA ILE A 336 9.18 4.79 17.28
C ILE A 336 9.60 4.72 18.75
N ILE A 337 8.67 4.85 19.70
CA ILE A 337 8.99 4.95 21.14
C ILE A 337 9.70 3.70 21.69
N ASP A 338 9.51 2.56 21.05
CA ASP A 338 10.12 1.28 21.36
C ASP A 338 11.33 0.93 20.46
N MET A 339 11.79 1.89 19.65
CA MET A 339 12.89 1.74 18.71
C MET A 339 14.10 2.59 19.15
N PRO A 340 15.32 2.29 18.65
CA PRO A 340 16.49 3.13 18.89
C PRO A 340 16.33 4.55 18.34
N ASP A 341 16.93 5.55 19.01
CA ASP A 341 16.85 6.98 18.65
C ASP A 341 17.32 7.32 17.22
N SER A 342 18.06 6.44 16.55
CA SER A 342 18.55 6.63 15.19
C SER A 342 17.51 6.38 14.10
N VAL A 343 16.33 5.87 14.46
CA VAL A 343 15.29 5.45 13.51
C VAL A 343 14.32 6.60 13.20
N ASN A 344 14.09 6.86 11.92
CA ASN A 344 13.20 7.94 11.46
C ASN A 344 11.83 7.44 10.96
N SER A 345 11.66 6.13 10.78
CA SER A 345 10.42 5.53 10.30
C SER A 345 10.05 4.34 11.19
N PRO A 346 8.76 4.17 11.54
CA PRO A 346 8.32 3.10 12.42
C PRO A 346 8.43 1.69 11.80
N TYR A 347 8.83 1.60 10.54
CA TYR A 347 9.01 0.35 9.81
C TYR A 347 10.48 -0.01 9.57
N ASP A 348 11.41 0.90 9.85
CA ASP A 348 12.82 0.72 9.52
C ASP A 348 13.48 -0.12 10.62
N GLY A 349 13.83 -1.36 10.30
CA GLY A 349 14.46 -2.29 11.25
C GLY A 349 13.53 -2.86 12.32
N ARG A 350 12.21 -2.59 12.25
CA ARG A 350 11.24 -3.20 13.17
C ARG A 350 11.05 -4.67 12.84
N SER A 351 11.31 -5.53 13.82
CA SER A 351 11.14 -6.98 13.69
C SER A 351 9.69 -7.36 13.33
N PRO A 352 9.45 -8.36 12.45
CA PRO A 352 8.12 -8.94 12.23
C PRO A 352 7.48 -9.48 13.51
N GLN A 353 8.28 -9.77 14.54
CA GLN A 353 7.81 -10.23 15.84
C GLN A 353 7.33 -9.11 16.76
N SER A 354 7.68 -7.85 16.47
CA SER A 354 7.57 -6.74 17.43
C SER A 354 6.73 -5.57 16.91
N PRO A 355 5.40 -5.77 16.79
CA PRO A 355 4.46 -4.67 16.62
C PRO A 355 4.37 -3.81 17.89
N LEU A 356 3.81 -2.60 17.71
CA LEU A 356 3.60 -1.63 18.79
C LEU A 356 2.10 -1.30 18.90
N LEU A 357 1.55 -1.49 20.10
CA LEU A 357 0.22 -1.02 20.50
C LEU A 357 0.36 0.26 21.33
N LEU A 358 -0.31 1.32 20.91
CA LEU A 358 -0.38 2.61 21.59
C LEU A 358 -1.79 2.81 22.10
N LEU A 359 -1.96 2.99 23.42
CA LEU A 359 -3.24 3.33 24.05
C LEU A 359 -3.28 4.82 24.37
N TYR A 360 -4.41 5.45 24.07
CA TYR A 360 -4.66 6.86 24.28
C TYR A 360 -5.88 7.05 25.15
N VAL A 361 -5.68 7.57 26.36
CA VAL A 361 -6.77 7.93 27.27
C VAL A 361 -7.17 9.37 27.00
N ILE A 362 -8.28 9.55 26.29
CA ILE A 362 -8.78 10.84 25.83
C ILE A 362 -9.75 11.39 26.88
N SER A 363 -9.45 12.58 27.39
CA SER A 363 -10.32 13.24 28.36
C SER A 363 -11.65 13.63 27.74
N LYS A 364 -12.75 13.40 28.47
CA LYS A 364 -14.09 13.90 28.15
C LYS A 364 -14.18 15.42 28.09
N GLU A 365 -13.26 16.11 28.75
CA GLU A 365 -13.13 17.57 28.76
C GLU A 365 -12.37 18.09 27.51
N SER A 366 -12.19 17.25 26.47
CA SER A 366 -11.48 17.62 25.25
C SER A 366 -12.17 18.73 24.45
N GLN A 367 -11.53 19.89 24.40
CA GLN A 367 -12.01 21.08 23.70
C GLN A 367 -11.23 21.37 22.41
N ALA A 368 -11.88 22.02 21.45
CA ALA A 368 -11.22 22.63 20.30
C ALA A 368 -10.49 23.92 20.71
N SER A 369 -9.37 24.22 20.05
CA SER A 369 -8.60 25.44 20.32
C SER A 369 -9.33 26.73 19.96
N ILE A 370 -10.30 26.65 19.05
CA ILE A 370 -11.07 27.80 18.57
C ILE A 370 -12.56 27.44 18.68
N PHE A 371 -13.28 28.18 19.53
CA PHE A 371 -14.74 28.08 19.59
C PHE A 371 -15.38 28.75 18.37
N ARG A 372 -16.37 28.09 17.77
CA ARG A 372 -17.13 28.61 16.62
C ARG A 372 -18.63 28.41 16.85
N PRO A 373 -19.50 29.38 16.52
CA PRO A 373 -20.94 29.24 16.74
C PRO A 373 -21.59 28.10 15.95
N ALA A 374 -21.17 27.87 14.71
CA ALA A 374 -21.66 26.78 13.86
C ALA A 374 -20.48 25.99 13.27
N PRO A 375 -20.52 24.65 13.26
CA PRO A 375 -19.46 23.84 12.67
C PRO A 375 -19.53 23.93 11.13
N LEU A 376 -18.40 24.24 10.50
CA LEU A 376 -18.22 24.11 9.05
C LEU A 376 -17.40 22.87 8.73
N LEU A 377 -17.51 22.39 7.48
CA LEU A 377 -16.69 21.29 6.98
C LEU A 377 -15.20 21.56 7.24
N ASN A 378 -14.49 20.52 7.66
CA ASN A 378 -13.10 20.54 8.07
C ASN A 378 -12.74 21.33 9.34
N GLN A 379 -13.71 21.86 10.07
CA GLN A 379 -13.45 22.54 11.34
C GLN A 379 -13.52 21.58 12.52
N ARG A 380 -12.72 21.88 13.55
CA ARG A 380 -12.71 21.15 14.82
C ARG A 380 -13.70 21.77 15.81
N ILE A 381 -14.40 20.91 16.54
CA ILE A 381 -15.30 21.22 17.64
C ILE A 381 -14.94 20.37 18.87
N ASP A 382 -15.42 20.75 20.04
CA ASP A 382 -15.22 19.97 21.27
C ASP A 382 -15.73 18.54 21.08
N LEU A 383 -15.08 17.60 21.77
CA LEU A 383 -15.30 16.16 21.56
C LEU A 383 -16.78 15.79 21.67
N PHE A 384 -17.43 16.26 22.74
CA PHE A 384 -18.83 15.96 23.01
C PHE A 384 -19.80 17.11 22.66
N ARG A 385 -19.38 18.09 21.86
CA ARG A 385 -20.27 19.18 21.44
C ARG A 385 -21.50 18.61 20.71
N ASP A 386 -22.70 19.08 21.04
CA ASP A 386 -23.97 18.63 20.47
C ASP A 386 -24.31 17.15 20.77
N ILE A 387 -23.62 16.53 21.74
CA ILE A 387 -23.93 15.19 22.27
C ILE A 387 -24.59 15.35 23.64
N THR A 388 -25.83 14.87 23.76
CA THR A 388 -26.67 15.05 24.96
C THR A 388 -26.55 13.92 25.97
N THR A 389 -25.93 12.80 25.59
CA THR A 389 -25.65 11.67 26.48
C THR A 389 -24.52 11.99 27.45
N GLU A 390 -24.30 11.12 28.44
CA GLU A 390 -23.21 11.28 29.41
C GLU A 390 -21.85 11.34 28.72
N HIS A 391 -21.02 12.32 29.12
CA HIS A 391 -19.65 12.45 28.64
C HIS A 391 -18.72 11.61 29.50
N VAL A 392 -17.95 10.74 28.87
CA VAL A 392 -17.01 9.83 29.53
C VAL A 392 -15.66 9.89 28.84
N ASP A 393 -14.60 9.57 29.57
CA ASP A 393 -13.27 9.48 28.98
C ASP A 393 -13.27 8.34 27.95
N VAL A 394 -12.53 8.53 26.86
CA VAL A 394 -12.57 7.66 25.70
C VAL A 394 -11.23 6.96 25.54
N LEU A 395 -11.23 5.63 25.42
CA LEU A 395 -10.04 4.87 25.06
C LEU A 395 -9.90 4.76 23.54
N GLY A 396 -8.92 5.45 22.99
CA GLY A 396 -8.44 5.24 21.62
C GLY A 396 -7.19 4.36 21.60
N PHE A 397 -6.88 3.78 20.44
CA PHE A 397 -5.63 3.06 20.24
C PHE A 397 -5.07 3.24 18.83
N ALA A 398 -3.77 2.96 18.68
CA ALA A 398 -3.11 2.78 17.41
C ALA A 398 -2.22 1.55 17.42
N ILE A 399 -2.12 0.83 16.30
CA ILE A 399 -1.25 -0.33 16.12
C ILE A 399 -0.31 -0.05 14.95
N VAL A 400 0.99 -0.14 15.21
CA VAL A 400 2.02 -0.20 14.18
C VAL A 400 2.33 -1.66 13.91
N LEU A 401 1.96 -2.14 12.71
CA LEU A 401 2.30 -3.48 12.27
C LEU A 401 3.59 -3.47 11.44
N PRO A 402 4.58 -4.31 11.77
CA PRO A 402 5.85 -4.38 11.05
C PRO A 402 5.66 -4.94 9.64
N GLN A 403 6.75 -5.00 8.87
CA GLN A 403 6.75 -5.76 7.63
C GLN A 403 6.62 -7.25 7.95
N SER A 404 5.57 -7.88 7.43
CA SER A 404 5.47 -9.35 7.43
C SER A 404 6.44 -9.92 6.39
N GLN A 405 7.14 -10.98 6.77
CA GLN A 405 7.97 -11.79 5.87
C GLN A 405 7.12 -12.79 5.09
N GLN A 406 5.98 -13.21 5.65
CA GLN A 406 5.08 -14.19 5.04
C GLN A 406 4.04 -13.52 4.13
N GLU A 407 3.55 -12.34 4.52
CA GLU A 407 2.49 -11.62 3.81
C GLU A 407 2.83 -10.14 3.58
N PRO A 408 3.88 -9.83 2.79
CA PRO A 408 4.34 -8.46 2.62
C PRO A 408 3.39 -7.54 1.83
N ASN A 409 2.43 -8.09 1.07
CA ASN A 409 1.66 -7.37 0.05
C ASN A 409 0.12 -7.52 0.21
N ASN A 410 -0.63 -6.51 -0.26
CA ASN A 410 -2.10 -6.53 -0.34
C ASN A 410 -2.57 -7.26 -1.60
N TYR A 411 -3.82 -7.74 -1.61
CA TYR A 411 -4.44 -8.37 -2.78
C TYR A 411 -5.83 -7.74 -3.05
N ILE A 412 -6.37 -7.86 -4.27
CA ILE A 412 -7.69 -7.39 -4.71
C ILE A 412 -8.31 -8.51 -5.55
N GLY A 413 -9.46 -9.06 -5.12
CA GLY A 413 -10.13 -10.15 -5.83
C GLY A 413 -11.64 -9.95 -5.91
N GLN A 414 -12.35 -10.90 -6.52
CA GLN A 414 -13.81 -10.99 -6.39
C GLN A 414 -14.24 -11.65 -5.08
#